data_AF-A0A351RA67-F1
#
_entry.id   AF-A0A351RA67-F1
#
_cell.length_a   1.000
_cell.length_b   1.000
_cell.length_c   1.000
_cell.angle_alpha   90.00
_cell.angle_beta   90.00
_cell.angle_gamma   90.00
#
_symmetry.space_group_name_H-M   'P 1'
#
loop_
_entity.id
_entity.type
_entity.pdbx_description
1 polymer ?
#
loop_
_entity_poly.entity_id
_entity_poly.type
_entity_poly.pdbx_seq_one_letter_code
_entity_poly.pdbx_strand_id
1 'polypeptide(L)'
;TGLVISSYLYSLLTPLPASEISASYSTLMIAGLLVGFGTRMGSGCTSGHGICGLSRLSLRSLIATMSFMLSGFIVTYVLVHVI
;
A
#
# COMPACT_ATOMS: atom_id res chain seq x y z
N THR A 1 -10.27 8.54 8.50
CA THR A 1 -11.66 8.89 8.13
C THR A 1 -11.73 9.69 6.84
N GLY A 2 -10.89 10.73 6.67
CA GLY A 2 -10.82 11.51 5.42
C GLY A 2 -10.72 10.67 4.14
N LEU A 3 -9.84 9.66 4.11
CA LEU A 3 -9.71 8.73 2.96
C LEU A 3 -11.00 7.95 2.66
N VAL A 4 -11.73 7.48 3.69
CA VAL A 4 -12.97 6.72 3.49
C VAL A 4 -14.07 7.62 2.94
N ILE A 5 -14.17 8.84 3.49
CA ILE A 5 -15.16 9.84 3.06
C ILE A 5 -14.85 10.32 1.65
N SER A 6 -13.58 10.58 1.30
CA SER A 6 -13.19 11.00 -0.05
C SER A 6 -13.46 9.91 -1.09
N SER A 7 -13.17 8.64 -0.77
CA SER A 7 -13.48 7.52 -1.68
C SER A 7 -14.97 7.38 -1.90
N TYR A 8 -15.77 7.53 -0.85
CA TYR A 8 -17.22 7.50 -0.94
C TYR A 8 -17.74 8.66 -1.80
N LEU A 9 -17.25 9.89 -1.58
CA LEU A 9 -17.66 11.05 -2.35
C LEU A 9 -17.26 10.95 -3.83
N TYR A 10 -16.07 10.41 -4.12
CA TYR A 10 -15.61 10.16 -5.50
C TYR A 10 -16.49 9.13 -6.22
N SER A 11 -16.97 8.12 -5.50
CA SER A 11 -17.92 7.13 -6.00
C SER A 11 -19.27 7.73 -6.43
N LEU A 12 -19.64 8.93 -5.95
CA LEU A 12 -20.88 9.61 -6.37
C LEU A 12 -20.70 10.47 -7.63
N LEU A 13 -19.48 10.90 -7.95
CA LEU A 13 -19.21 11.82 -9.07
C LEU A 13 -18.82 11.11 -10.37
N THR A 14 -18.17 9.95 -10.30
CA THR A 14 -17.66 9.22 -11.47
C THR A 14 -18.00 7.73 -11.38
N PRO A 15 -18.43 7.09 -12.50
CA PRO A 15 -18.61 5.65 -12.51
C PRO A 15 -17.29 4.97 -12.18
N LEU A 16 -17.30 4.07 -11.18
CA LEU A 16 -16.09 3.38 -10.78
C LEU A 16 -15.60 2.52 -11.96
N PRO A 17 -14.29 2.50 -12.23
CA PRO A 17 -13.74 1.58 -13.22
C PRO A 17 -14.10 0.15 -12.81
N ALA A 18 -14.50 -0.68 -13.79
CA ALA A 18 -14.78 -2.09 -13.57
C ALA A 18 -13.49 -2.77 -13.10
N SER A 19 -13.35 -2.91 -11.79
CA SER A 19 -12.23 -3.63 -11.18
C SER A 19 -12.46 -5.12 -11.38
N GLU A 20 -11.92 -5.65 -12.47
CA GLU A 20 -11.74 -7.08 -12.70
C GLU A 20 -10.74 -7.60 -11.65
N ILE A 21 -11.22 -7.87 -10.43
CA ILE A 21 -10.40 -8.44 -9.36
C ILE A 21 -10.28 -9.94 -9.68
N SER A 22 -9.30 -10.30 -10.51
CA SER A 22 -9.00 -11.70 -10.84
C SER A 22 -8.35 -12.46 -9.67
N ALA A 23 -8.13 -11.81 -8.53
CA ALA A 23 -7.54 -12.41 -7.34
C ALA A 23 -8.61 -13.09 -6.47
N SER A 24 -8.32 -14.31 -6.02
CA SER A 24 -9.21 -15.05 -5.12
C SER A 24 -9.38 -14.32 -3.78
N TYR A 25 -10.57 -14.43 -3.17
CA TYR A 25 -10.84 -13.86 -1.85
C TYR A 25 -9.83 -14.32 -0.79
N SER A 26 -9.32 -15.55 -0.91
CA SER A 26 -8.28 -16.09 -0.03
C SER A 26 -6.96 -15.32 -0.16
N THR A 27 -6.53 -15.03 -1.39
CA THR A 27 -5.33 -14.21 -1.67
C THR A 27 -5.47 -12.81 -1.06
N LEU A 28 -6.63 -12.17 -1.20
CA LEU A 28 -6.88 -10.85 -0.61
C LEU A 28 -6.75 -10.86 0.92
N MET A 29 -7.33 -11.87 1.57
CA MET A 29 -7.31 -11.99 3.02
C MET A 29 -5.88 -12.22 3.55
N ILE A 30 -5.12 -13.12 2.92
CA ILE A 30 -3.73 -13.40 3.29
C ILE A 30 -2.85 -12.17 3.02
N ALA A 31 -3.00 -11.52 1.88
CA ALA A 31 -2.24 -10.32 1.54
C ALA A 31 -2.50 -9.19 2.54
N GLY A 32 -3.76 -8.94 2.91
CA GLY A 32 -4.13 -7.94 3.90
C GLY A 32 -3.52 -8.21 5.28
N LEU A 33 -3.53 -9.47 5.73
CA LEU A 33 -2.89 -9.87 6.98
C LEU A 33 -1.37 -9.69 6.95
N LEU A 34 -0.71 -10.10 5.86
CA LEU A 34 0.74 -9.96 5.69
C LEU A 34 1.17 -8.48 5.71
N VAL A 35 0.43 -7.63 4.99
CA VAL A 35 0.68 -6.18 4.96
C VAL A 35 0.44 -5.56 6.34
N GLY A 36 -0.68 -5.91 7.00
CA GLY A 36 -0.98 -5.44 8.35
C GLY A 36 0.11 -5.81 9.35
N PHE A 37 0.56 -7.06 9.33
CA PHE A 37 1.66 -7.52 10.18
C PHE A 37 2.99 -6.80 9.87
N GLY A 38 3.32 -6.63 8.59
CA GLY A 38 4.53 -5.92 8.14
C GLY A 38 4.57 -4.45 8.58
N THR A 39 3.45 -3.72 8.46
CA THR A 39 3.37 -2.32 8.92
C THR A 39 3.54 -2.19 10.44
N ARG A 40 3.08 -3.18 11.22
CA ARG A 40 3.25 -3.21 12.67
C ARG A 40 4.72 -3.43 13.06
N MET A 41 5.42 -4.34 12.37
CA MET A 41 6.85 -4.56 12.58
C MET A 41 7.70 -3.35 12.16
N GLY A 42 7.33 -2.66 11.09
CA GLY A 42 8.00 -1.44 10.62
C GLY A 42 7.76 -0.19 11.48
N SER A 43 7.05 -0.30 12.60
CA SER A 43 6.66 0.82 13.47
C SER A 43 5.89 1.96 12.77
N GLY A 44 5.31 1.69 11.59
CA GLY A 44 4.48 2.65 10.88
C GLY A 44 4.06 2.19 9.49
N CYS A 45 3.20 2.99 8.87
CA CYS A 45 2.74 2.80 7.51
C CYS A 45 3.58 3.59 6.50
N THR A 46 3.55 3.19 5.22
CA THR A 46 4.21 3.88 4.11
C THR A 46 3.82 5.36 4.01
N SER A 47 2.55 5.69 4.28
CA SER A 47 2.07 7.08 4.34
C SER A 47 2.66 7.87 5.52
N GLY A 48 2.77 7.26 6.70
CA GLY A 48 3.27 7.93 7.91
C GLY A 48 4.78 8.21 7.90
N HIS A 49 5.58 7.25 7.42
CA HIS A 49 7.02 7.45 7.22
C HIS A 49 7.30 8.34 5.99
N GLY A 50 6.54 8.16 4.90
CA GLY A 50 6.74 8.90 3.67
C GLY A 50 6.39 10.38 3.75
N ILE A 51 5.29 10.76 4.41
CA ILE A 51 4.83 12.16 4.40
C ILE A 51 5.39 12.94 5.60
N CYS A 52 5.19 12.43 6.82
CA CYS A 52 5.65 13.12 8.04
C CYS A 52 7.14 12.87 8.35
N GLY A 53 7.67 11.67 8.04
CA GLY A 53 9.05 11.29 8.32
C GLY A 53 10.08 11.83 7.32
N LEU A 54 9.72 11.87 6.04
CA LEU A 54 10.54 12.46 4.96
C LEU A 54 10.58 13.99 5.06
N SER A 55 9.48 14.63 5.50
CA SER A 55 9.44 16.09 5.72
C SER A 55 10.41 16.57 6.81
N ARG A 56 10.87 15.68 7.71
CA ARG A 56 11.92 15.96 8.70
C ARG A 56 13.34 15.63 8.22
N LEU A 57 13.51 15.26 6.94
CA LEU A 57 14.79 14.91 6.32
C LEU A 57 15.59 13.82 7.06
N SER A 58 14.90 12.85 7.67
CA SER A 58 15.59 11.80 8.43
C SER A 58 16.00 10.61 7.53
N LEU A 59 17.30 10.32 7.46
CA LEU A 59 17.86 9.19 6.70
C LEU A 59 17.26 7.84 7.09
N ARG A 60 16.90 7.65 8.37
CA ARG A 60 16.22 6.43 8.83
C ARG A 60 14.86 6.21 8.18
N SER A 61 14.10 7.28 7.99
CA SER A 61 12.78 7.20 7.35
C SER A 61 12.89 6.97 5.84
N LEU A 62 13.92 7.53 5.20
CA LEU A 62 14.24 7.27 3.79
C LEU A 62 14.51 5.78 3.56
N ILE A 63 15.36 5.15 4.38
CA ILE A 63 15.71 3.73 4.23
C ILE A 63 14.48 2.83 4.44
N ALA A 64 13.67 3.12 5.46
CA ALA A 64 12.43 2.37 5.70
C ALA A 64 11.46 2.46 4.51
N THR A 65 11.33 3.66 3.93
CA THR A 65 10.44 3.90 2.77
C THR A 65 10.98 3.20 1.52
N MET A 66 12.29 3.28 1.28
CA MET A 66 12.95 2.59 0.17
C MET A 66 12.79 1.07 0.25
N SER A 67 13.03 0.45 1.42
CA SER A 67 12.84 -1.00 1.58
C SER A 67 11.40 -1.45 1.32
N PHE A 68 10.42 -0.65 1.76
CA PHE A 68 9.01 -0.95 1.52
C PHE A 68 8.66 -0.85 0.03
N MET A 69 9.13 0.21 -0.65
CA MET A 69 8.91 0.39 -2.09
C MET A 69 9.63 -0.66 -2.93
N LEU A 70 10.87 -1.02 -2.56
CA LEU A 70 11.62 -2.07 -3.26
C LEU A 70 10.90 -3.41 -3.18
N SER A 71 10.42 -3.76 -1.99
CA SER A 71 9.65 -5.00 -1.79
C SER A 71 8.38 -5.01 -2.64
N GLY A 72 7.68 -3.87 -2.73
CA GLY A 72 6.55 -3.70 -3.62
C GLY A 72 6.93 -3.96 -5.08
N PHE A 73 7.97 -3.29 -5.58
CA PHE A 73 8.49 -3.47 -6.95
C PHE A 73 8.86 -4.92 -7.27
N ILE A 74 9.53 -5.60 -6.34
CA ILE A 74 9.93 -7.00 -6.52
C ILE A 74 8.69 -7.89 -6.64
N VAL A 75 7.71 -7.70 -5.74
CA VAL A 75 6.47 -8.50 -5.73
C VAL A 75 5.67 -8.27 -7.02
N THR A 76 5.49 -7.02 -7.48
CA THR A 76 4.79 -6.76 -8.75
C THR A 76 5.58 -7.28 -9.95
N TYR A 77 6.90 -7.14 -9.98
CA TYR A 77 7.72 -7.68 -11.07
C TYR A 77 7.55 -9.21 -11.16
N VAL A 78 7.61 -9.91 -10.03
CA VAL A 78 7.43 -11.37 -9.98
C VAL A 78 6.01 -11.75 -10.41
N LEU A 79 4.98 -11.11 -9.87
CA LEU A 79 3.58 -11.48 -10.14
C LEU A 79 3.08 -11.11 -11.55
N VAL A 80 3.64 -10.06 -12.17
CA VAL A 80 3.12 -9.54 -13.45
C VAL A 80 4.02 -9.94 -14.63
N HIS A 81 5.33 -10.10 -14.42
CA HIS A 81 6.27 -10.39 -15.50
C HIS A 81 6.90 -11.79 -15.43
N VAL A 82 7.02 -12.39 -14.24
CA VAL A 82 7.68 -13.71 -14.10
C VAL A 82 6.66 -14.85 -14.10
N ILE A 83 5.51 -14.65 -13.46
CA ILE A 83 4.38 -15.58 -13.40
C ILE A 83 3.38 -15.22 -14.50
#